data_AF-Q3XYH7-F1
#
_entry.id   AF-Q3XYH7-F1
#
_cell.length_a   1.000
_cell.length_b   1.000
_cell.length_c   1.000
_cell.angle_alpha   90.00
_cell.angle_beta   90.00
_cell.angle_gamma   90.00
#
_symmetry.space_group_name_H-M   'P 1'
#
loop_
_entity.id
_entity.type
_entity.pdbx_description
1 polymer ?
#
loop_
_entity_poly.entity_id
_entity_poly.type
_entity_poly.pdbx_seq_one_letter_code
_entity_poly.pdbx_strand_id
1 'polypeptide(L)' 'MFMYFIGGAAGSLLGTTMWQQYGWLGVTVSGLVFQGCAFFFQTVVFKGKRNLENKK' A
#
# COMPACT_ATOMS: atom_id res chain seq x y z
N MET A 1 1.76 15.92 2.90
CA MET A 1 0.33 15.94 3.28
C MET A 1 -0.59 15.46 2.15
N PHE A 2 -0.46 15.97 0.91
CA PHE A 2 -1.27 15.52 -0.23
C PHE A 2 -1.30 14.01 -0.48
N MET A 3 -0.15 13.33 -0.44
CA MET A 3 -0.09 11.88 -0.67
C MET A 3 -0.88 11.06 0.38
N TYR A 4 -0.97 11.55 1.62
CA TYR A 4 -1.77 10.90 2.66
C TYR A 4 -3.28 11.03 2.38
N PHE A 5 -3.71 12.20 1.90
CA PHE A 5 -5.10 12.44 1.48
C PHE A 5 -5.48 11.60 0.27
N ILE A 6 -4.61 11.51 -0.75
CA ILE A 6 -4.86 10.69 -1.94
C ILE A 6 -4.96 9.21 -1.56
N GLY A 7 -4.07 8.72 -0.70
CA GLY A 7 -4.13 7.36 -0.18
C GLY A 7 -5.41 7.08 0.60
N GLY A 8 -5.83 8.00 1.48
CA GLY A 8 -7.07 7.88 2.24
C GLY A 8 -8.32 7.87 1.35
N ALA A 9 -8.41 8.78 0.38
CA ALA A 9 -9.53 8.83 -0.56
C ALA A 9 -9.59 7.59 -1.46
N ALA A 10 -8.44 7.15 -2.00
CA ALA A 10 -8.35 5.95 -2.82
C ALA A 10 -8.69 4.69 -2.02
N GLY A 11 -8.19 4.59 -0.78
CA GLY A 11 -8.50 3.50 0.15
C GLY A 11 -9.99 3.42 0.48
N SER A 12 -10.64 4.56 0.75
CA SER A 12 -12.08 4.62 1.01
C SER A 12 -12.92 4.22 -0.21
N LEU A 13 -12.53 4.66 -1.42
CA LEU A 13 -13.20 4.26 -2.65
C LEU A 13 -13.08 2.75 -2.89
N LEU A 14 -11.87 2.20 -2.78
CA LEU A 14 -11.62 0.78 -2.97
C LEU A 14 -12.28 -0.08 -1.90
N GLY A 15 -12.24 0.34 -0.63
CA GLY A 15 -12.93 -0.35 0.46
C GLY A 15 -14.45 -0.38 0.24
N THR A 16 -15.05 0.74 -0.16
CA THR A 16 -16.50 0.83 -0.41
C THR A 16 -16.93 -0.02 -1.60
N THR A 17 -16.16 0.00 -2.70
CA THR A 17 -16.46 -0.80 -3.89
C THR A 17 -16.28 -2.30 -3.64
N MET A 18 -15.22 -2.70 -2.94
CA MET A 18 -14.97 -4.10 -2.59
C MET A 18 -16.01 -4.64 -1.60
N TRP A 19 -16.50 -3.81 -0.68
CA TRP A 19 -17.60 -4.18 0.21
C TRP A 19 -18.88 -4.49 -0.57
N GLN A 20 -19.23 -3.68 -1.58
CA GLN A 20 -20.44 -3.93 -2.37
C GLN A 20 -20.34 -5.17 -3.25
N GLN A 21 -19.16 -5.49 -3.80
CA GLN A 21 -18.98 -6.61 -4.72
C GLN A 21 -18.68 -7.94 -4.02
N TYR A 22 -17.87 -7.91 -2.97
CA TYR A 22 -17.28 -9.09 -2.34
C TYR A 22 -17.39 -9.09 -0.81
N GLY A 23 -18.10 -8.11 -0.23
CA GLY A 23 -18.29 -7.99 1.22
C GLY A 23 -16.99 -7.85 1.99
N TRP A 24 -16.95 -8.44 3.19
CA TRP A 24 -15.79 -8.43 4.07
C TRP A 24 -14.51 -8.99 3.43
N LEU A 25 -14.64 -10.05 2.64
CA LEU A 25 -13.49 -10.74 2.05
C LEU A 25 -12.76 -9.82 1.06
N GLY A 26 -13.52 -9.08 0.24
CA GLY A 26 -12.95 -8.09 -0.68
C GLY A 26 -12.19 -6.98 0.02
N VAL A 27 -12.72 -6.47 1.14
CA VAL A 27 -12.05 -5.42 1.91
C VAL A 27 -10.73 -5.95 2.48
N THR A 28 -10.72 -7.14 3.09
CA THR A 28 -9.49 -7.73 3.65
C THR A 28 -8.43 -7.98 2.57
N VAL A 29 -8.82 -8.53 1.41
CA VAL A 29 -7.89 -8.76 0.29
C VAL A 29 -7.32 -7.45 -0.24
N SER A 30 -8.16 -6.42 -0.38
CA SER A 30 -7.69 -5.10 -0.84
C SER A 30 -6.64 -4.50 0.10
N GLY A 31 -6.84 -4.62 1.43
CA GLY A 31 -5.85 -4.22 2.43
C GLY A 31 -4.54 -5.01 2.34
N LEU A 32 -4.61 -6.33 2.17
CA LEU A 32 -3.42 -7.18 1.99
C LEU A 32 -2.64 -6.82 0.72
N VAL A 33 -3.32 -6.50 -0.37
CA VAL A 33 -2.68 -6.05 -1.62
C VAL A 33 -1.94 -4.73 -1.40
N PHE A 34 -2.57 -3.75 -0.73
CA PHE A 34 -1.89 -2.48 -0.42
C PHE A 34 -0.67 -2.68 0.47
N GLN A 35 -0.78 -3.53 1.49
CA GLN A 35 0.33 -3.85 2.38
C GLN A 35 1.46 -4.59 1.64
N GLY A 36 1.12 -5.52 0.75
CA GLY A 36 2.06 -6.21 -0.13
C GLY A 36 2.79 -5.23 -1.06
N CYS A 37 2.06 -4.30 -1.67
CA CYS A 37 2.65 -3.23 -2.49
C CYS A 37 3.60 -2.36 -1.67
N ALA A 38 3.20 -1.91 -0.48
CA ALA A 38 4.06 -1.11 0.39
C ALA A 38 5.36 -1.85 0.75
N PHE A 39 5.26 -3.13 1.10
CA PHE A 39 6.41 -3.98 1.39
C PHE A 39 7.32 -4.19 0.16
N PHE A 40 6.72 -4.39 -1.01
CA PHE A 40 7.46 -4.49 -2.27
C PHE A 40 8.25 -3.22 -2.57
N PHE A 41 7.61 -2.04 -2.50
CA PHE A 41 8.31 -0.77 -2.70
C PHE A 41 9.40 -0.54 -1.64
N GLN A 42 9.14 -0.88 -0.38
CA GLN A 42 10.13 -0.79 0.69
C GLN A 42 11.34 -1.71 0.44
N THR A 43 11.12 -2.93 -0.06
CA THR A 43 12.19 -3.91 -0.26
C THR A 43 12.94 -3.75 -1.58
N VAL A 44 12.28 -3.30 -2.65
CA VAL A 44 12.90 -3.14 -3.97
C VAL A 44 13.52 -1.74 -4.14
N VAL A 45 12.81 -0.69 -3.73
CA VAL A 45 13.26 0.70 -3.97
C VAL A 45 14.19 1.19 -2.86
N PHE A 46 13.89 0.89 -1.60
CA PHE A 46 14.64 1.46 -0.47
C PHE A 46 15.81 0.60 0.02
N LYS A 47 15.81 -0.71 -0.26
CA LYS A 47 16.89 -1.61 0.19
C LYS A 47 18.22 -1.34 -0.54
N GLY A 48 18.17 -0.81 -1.77
CA GLY A 48 19.36 -0.39 -2.53
C GLY A 48 20.08 0.84 -1.93
N LYS A 49 19.35 1.79 -1.32
CA LYS A 49 19.97 3.00 -0.73
C LYS A 49 20.74 2.72 0.56
N ARG A 50 20.31 1.75 1.37
CA ARG A 50 20.94 1.47 2.67
C ARG A 50 22.34 0.87 2.57
N ASN A 51 22.63 0.12 1.51
CA ASN A 51 23.96 -0.46 1.26
C ASN A 51 25.00 0.54 0.72
N LEU A 52 24.56 1.70 0.22
CA LEU A 52 25.47 2.76 -0.24
C LEU A 52 25.86 3.72 0.88
N GLU A 53 24.96 3.96 1.84
CA GLU A 53 25.25 4.74 3.05
C GLU A 53 26.23 4.02 3.99
N ASN A 54 26.09 2.70 4.14
CA ASN A 54 26.98 1.87 4.98
C ASN A 54 28.38 1.62 4.36
N LYS A 55 28.64 2.17 3.17
CA LYS A 55 29.92 2.07 2.45
C LYS A 55 30.68 3.41 2.38
N LYS A 56 30.10 4.47 2.93
CA LYS A 56 30.76 5.78 3.13
C LYS A 56 31.32 5.86 4.54
#